data_AF-A0A928KVQ6-F1
#
_entry.id   AF-A0A928KVQ6-F1
#
_cell.length_a   1.000
_cell.length_b   1.000
_cell.length_c   1.000
_cell.angle_alpha   90.00
_cell.angle_beta   90.00
_cell.angle_gamma   90.00
#
_symmetry.space_group_name_H-M   'P 1'
#
loop_
_entity.id
_entity.type
_entity.pdbx_description
1 polymer ?
#
loop_
_entity_poly.entity_id
_entity_poly.type
_entity_poly.pdbx_seq_one_letter_code
_entity_poly.pdbx_strand_id
1 'polypeptide(L)'
;MYITGIQSVRILKRLRRRFVRFMTPAVELAGLIYAKTIGKQLIRLKKEIRLFWDNFRKDGEHLKELSKGLTLTGAIGRLQHVGLHFVIRRKFVMSVLNIAAPVCSLFLLLGTISYWNQQDYGLVLSYGGKQIATIKDESVFEKATEMVNQRMVYNTVASADLKITPTFILTAMDSGRFYAASTLCDRLIQQSNGIIEEGSGLYVDGELIGAVKSSADMTYLLQNILNTAKAGDQTAKVSFAEDVETINGLFPTASIVSAENMNEKLTGSEQAAAVYTVKDGDTATSIARQYNLTLSELNRLNNNRVGDDLKIGMQLNVQTPQTLLHVKVIKKETRTTSLPYKTVTEKDDSRYTDYSKIVTQGKEGVQEITEEVTYINGIETSRTTLSKRIVTEAVDKKVVTGTKKRPQYGGAGESSGSLMWPVPSIRNITSYFAYRWGRMHTGIDISGGNSYGRTIVAADGGVVSYVRFNSSGYGYHLQINHGNGISTLYGHTSKILVTSGQRVSKGQPIALIGSTGDSTGAHLHFEVIKNGQKVNPLLYVSR
;
A
#
# COMPACT_ATOMS: atom_id res chain seq x y z
N MET A 1 -13.73 -7.98 -14.91
CA MET A 1 -13.57 -7.93 -16.38
C MET A 1 -14.68 -7.02 -16.95
N TYR A 2 -14.39 -6.22 -18.00
CA TYR A 2 -15.35 -5.41 -18.80
C TYR A 2 -15.71 -3.94 -18.45
N ILE A 3 -14.84 -3.13 -17.82
CA ILE A 3 -15.07 -1.64 -17.78
C ILE A 3 -13.84 -0.79 -18.22
N THR A 4 -12.70 -1.36 -18.59
CA THR A 4 -11.50 -0.56 -18.97
C THR A 4 -11.37 -0.24 -20.47
N GLY A 5 -12.10 -0.94 -21.35
CA GLY A 5 -11.96 -0.76 -22.81
C GLY A 5 -12.58 0.54 -23.36
N ILE A 6 -13.77 0.92 -22.89
CA ILE A 6 -14.53 2.05 -23.47
C ILE A 6 -13.94 3.41 -23.07
N GLN A 7 -13.44 3.57 -21.84
CA GLN A 7 -12.76 4.80 -21.43
C GLN A 7 -11.44 5.00 -22.18
N SER A 8 -10.66 3.93 -22.37
CA SER A 8 -9.40 3.97 -23.13
C SER A 8 -9.62 4.40 -24.57
N VAL A 9 -10.65 3.88 -25.24
CA VAL A 9 -11.02 4.29 -26.61
C VAL A 9 -11.49 5.74 -26.66
N ARG A 10 -12.24 6.22 -25.65
CA ARG A 10 -12.64 7.64 -25.58
C ARG A 10 -11.45 8.56 -25.38
N ILE A 11 -10.49 8.18 -24.54
CA ILE A 11 -9.25 8.93 -24.30
C ILE A 11 -8.41 8.97 -25.57
N LEU A 12 -8.21 7.85 -26.26
CA LEU A 12 -7.50 7.79 -27.55
C LEU A 12 -8.17 8.66 -28.62
N LYS A 13 -9.51 8.61 -28.72
CA LYS A 13 -10.27 9.48 -29.64
C LYS A 13 -10.19 10.96 -29.26
N ARG A 14 -9.97 11.29 -27.98
CA ARG A 14 -9.80 12.67 -27.49
C ARG A 14 -8.39 13.18 -27.75
N LEU A 15 -7.38 12.33 -27.51
CA LEU A 15 -5.98 12.59 -27.81
C LEU A 15 -5.75 12.73 -29.31
N ARG A 16 -6.30 11.84 -30.14
CA ARG A 16 -6.27 11.97 -31.60
C ARG A 16 -6.87 13.28 -32.08
N ARG A 17 -8.03 13.68 -31.54
CA ARG A 17 -8.65 14.97 -31.90
C ARG A 17 -7.82 16.17 -31.45
N ARG A 18 -7.19 16.11 -30.27
CA ARG A 18 -6.27 17.15 -29.80
C ARG A 18 -4.98 17.21 -30.62
N PHE A 19 -4.40 16.06 -30.94
CA PHE A 19 -3.20 15.94 -31.78
C PHE A 19 -3.46 16.45 -33.19
N VAL A 20 -4.60 16.09 -33.80
CA VAL A 20 -5.01 16.63 -35.10
C VAL A 20 -5.14 18.15 -35.01
N ARG A 21 -5.86 18.70 -34.02
CA ARG A 21 -5.97 20.16 -33.82
C ARG A 21 -4.62 20.85 -33.56
N PHE A 22 -3.71 20.19 -32.84
CA PHE A 22 -2.37 20.71 -32.54
C PHE A 22 -1.46 20.73 -33.78
N MET A 23 -1.58 19.70 -34.62
CA MET A 23 -0.82 19.59 -35.88
C MET A 23 -1.47 20.36 -37.03
N THR A 24 -2.75 20.75 -36.93
CA THR A 24 -3.46 21.49 -38.00
C THR A 24 -2.74 22.79 -38.37
N PRO A 25 -2.28 23.64 -37.43
CA PRO A 25 -1.47 24.82 -37.76
C PRO A 25 -0.14 24.46 -38.44
N ALA A 26 0.52 23.37 -38.05
CA ALA A 26 1.78 22.94 -38.66
C ALA A 26 1.58 22.38 -40.08
N VAL A 27 0.49 21.65 -40.32
CA VAL A 27 0.10 21.14 -41.64
C VAL A 27 -0.40 22.28 -42.54
N GLU A 28 -1.14 23.25 -41.99
CA GLU A 28 -1.55 24.46 -42.70
C GLU A 28 -0.34 25.34 -43.00
N LEU A 29 0.60 25.50 -42.08
CA LEU A 29 1.85 26.22 -42.30
C LEU A 29 2.72 25.51 -43.33
N ALA A 30 2.87 24.18 -43.25
CA ALA A 30 3.57 23.39 -44.25
C ALA A 30 2.87 23.44 -45.62
N GLY A 31 1.53 23.47 -45.64
CA GLY A 31 0.71 23.66 -46.84
C GLY A 31 0.84 25.07 -47.42
N LEU A 32 0.92 26.11 -46.58
CA LEU A 32 1.18 27.50 -46.97
C LEU A 32 2.61 27.66 -47.47
N ILE A 33 3.60 27.06 -46.81
CA ILE A 33 4.99 27.02 -47.25
C ILE A 33 5.06 26.30 -48.59
N TYR A 34 4.50 25.09 -48.70
CA TYR A 34 4.40 24.34 -49.95
C TYR A 34 3.74 25.20 -51.04
N ALA A 35 2.57 25.79 -50.81
CA ALA A 35 1.91 26.64 -51.80
C ALA A 35 2.75 27.88 -52.18
N LYS A 36 3.49 28.47 -51.24
CA LYS A 36 4.25 29.72 -51.44
C LYS A 36 5.65 29.49 -52.02
N THR A 37 6.27 28.33 -51.79
CA THR A 37 7.62 27.98 -52.26
C THR A 37 7.58 26.95 -53.41
N ILE A 38 7.22 25.70 -53.14
CA ILE A 38 7.37 24.57 -54.06
C ILE A 38 6.16 24.42 -55.01
N GLY A 39 4.95 24.54 -54.51
CA GLY A 39 3.69 24.43 -55.26
C GLY A 39 3.55 25.49 -56.35
N LYS A 40 3.88 26.76 -56.07
CA LYS A 40 3.98 27.80 -57.11
C LYS A 40 5.03 27.46 -58.17
N GLN A 41 6.19 26.94 -57.76
CA GLN A 41 7.24 26.53 -58.69
C GLN A 41 6.82 25.31 -59.52
N LEU A 42 6.14 24.32 -58.95
CA LEU A 42 5.62 23.13 -59.65
C LEU A 42 4.49 23.47 -60.61
N ILE A 43 3.58 24.37 -60.24
CA ILE A 43 2.52 24.85 -61.15
C ILE A 43 3.14 25.63 -62.30
N ARG A 44 4.14 26.49 -62.02
CA ARG A 44 4.92 27.19 -63.03
C ARG A 44 5.67 26.22 -63.94
N LEU A 45 6.32 25.21 -63.37
CA LEU A 45 7.01 24.16 -64.11
C LEU A 45 6.04 23.35 -64.96
N LYS A 46 4.88 22.94 -64.45
CA LYS A 46 3.83 22.25 -65.23
C LYS A 46 3.32 23.10 -66.39
N LYS A 47 3.22 24.43 -66.21
CA LYS A 47 2.85 25.37 -67.27
C LYS A 47 3.98 25.51 -68.29
N GLU A 48 5.22 25.61 -67.83
CA GLU A 48 6.41 25.69 -68.69
C GLU A 48 6.65 24.37 -69.47
N ILE A 49 6.41 23.20 -68.87
CA ILE A 49 6.44 21.87 -69.55
C ILE A 49 5.36 21.78 -70.61
N ARG A 50 4.13 22.21 -70.31
CA ARG A 50 3.05 22.24 -71.30
C ARG A 50 3.37 23.18 -72.46
N LEU A 51 3.81 24.40 -72.16
CA LEU A 51 4.24 25.36 -73.18
C LEU A 51 5.41 24.82 -73.99
N PHE A 52 6.35 24.12 -73.35
CA PHE A 52 7.46 23.46 -74.04
C PHE A 52 6.96 22.40 -75.01
N TRP A 53 6.08 21.49 -74.57
CA TRP A 53 5.52 20.45 -75.44
C TRP A 53 4.63 20.99 -76.54
N ASP A 54 3.77 21.96 -76.25
CA ASP A 54 2.91 22.60 -77.25
C ASP A 54 3.75 23.31 -78.31
N ASN A 55 4.79 24.04 -77.90
CA ASN A 55 5.70 24.69 -78.83
C ASN A 55 6.55 23.67 -79.59
N PHE A 56 7.07 22.63 -78.94
CA PHE A 56 7.85 21.58 -79.61
C PHE A 56 7.02 20.84 -80.67
N ARG A 57 5.73 20.61 -80.40
CA ARG A 57 4.80 19.99 -81.34
C ARG A 57 4.50 20.92 -82.51
N LYS A 58 4.25 22.21 -82.26
CA LYS A 58 4.08 23.24 -83.30
C LYS A 58 5.34 23.43 -84.14
N ASP A 59 6.51 23.47 -83.52
CA ASP A 59 7.81 23.57 -84.19
C ASP A 59 8.06 22.33 -85.07
N GLY A 60 7.67 21.14 -84.58
CA GLY A 60 7.73 19.89 -85.33
C GLY A 60 6.80 19.87 -86.55
N GLU A 61 5.58 20.42 -86.43
CA GLU A 61 4.67 20.58 -87.56
C GLU A 61 5.16 21.63 -88.55
N HIS A 62 5.67 22.76 -88.05
CA HIS A 62 6.18 23.82 -88.89
C HIS A 62 7.42 23.35 -89.66
N LEU A 63 8.33 22.60 -89.04
CA LEU A 63 9.48 21.92 -89.70
C LEU A 63 9.04 20.90 -90.76
N LYS A 64 7.89 20.25 -90.57
CA LYS A 64 7.31 19.27 -91.51
C LYS A 64 6.71 19.95 -92.73
N GLU A 65 6.04 21.09 -92.59
CA GLU A 65 5.57 21.91 -93.71
C GLU A 65 6.73 22.51 -94.49
N LEU A 66 7.68 23.08 -93.75
CA LEU A 66 8.93 23.60 -94.25
C LEU A 66 9.81 22.52 -94.94
N SER A 67 9.62 21.23 -94.63
CA SER A 67 10.31 20.12 -95.32
C SER A 67 9.73 19.79 -96.70
N LYS A 68 8.51 20.27 -97.01
CA LYS A 68 7.85 20.08 -98.31
C LYS A 68 8.11 21.31 -99.19
N GLY A 69 9.21 21.25 -99.96
CA GLY A 69 9.56 22.26 -100.96
C GLY A 69 10.72 23.17 -100.53
N LEU A 70 11.89 22.58 -100.24
CA LEU A 70 13.04 23.30 -99.72
C LEU A 70 13.94 23.87 -100.83
N THR A 71 13.92 25.19 -101.01
CA THR A 71 14.97 25.96 -101.70
C THR A 71 15.99 26.53 -100.68
N LEU A 72 17.23 26.76 -101.12
CA LEU A 72 18.39 27.09 -100.30
C LEU A 72 18.19 28.32 -99.39
N THR A 73 17.38 29.28 -99.81
CA THR A 73 17.02 30.49 -99.05
C THR A 73 16.16 30.21 -97.80
N GLY A 74 15.35 29.15 -97.81
CA GLY A 74 14.53 28.73 -96.67
C GLY A 74 15.30 28.00 -95.55
N ALA A 75 16.53 27.54 -95.83
CA ALA A 75 17.38 26.85 -94.86
C ALA A 75 18.11 27.83 -93.93
N ILE A 76 18.50 29.00 -94.43
CA ILE A 76 19.26 30.01 -93.67
C ILE A 76 18.38 30.70 -92.62
N GLY A 77 17.10 30.96 -92.93
CA GLY A 77 16.13 31.47 -91.95
C GLY A 77 15.84 30.51 -90.79
N ARG A 78 16.01 29.19 -90.98
CA ARG A 78 15.80 28.19 -89.94
C ARG A 78 16.93 28.11 -88.92
N LEU A 79 18.17 28.34 -89.34
CA LEU A 79 19.32 28.36 -88.42
C LEU A 79 19.24 29.52 -87.42
N GLN A 80 18.74 30.68 -87.86
CA GLN A 80 18.45 31.81 -86.96
C GLN A 80 17.30 31.51 -85.99
N HIS A 81 16.27 30.78 -86.42
CA HIS A 81 15.18 30.36 -85.53
C HIS A 81 15.66 29.37 -84.46
N VAL A 82 16.43 28.34 -84.82
CA VAL A 82 16.91 27.32 -83.87
C VAL A 82 17.87 27.90 -82.82
N GLY A 83 18.70 28.88 -83.18
CA GLY A 83 19.61 29.56 -82.24
C GLY A 83 18.89 30.35 -81.13
N LEU A 84 17.69 30.86 -81.39
CA LEU A 84 16.89 31.61 -80.41
C LEU A 84 16.21 30.71 -79.36
N HIS A 85 16.10 29.40 -79.62
CA HIS A 85 15.42 28.44 -78.71
C HIS A 85 16.21 28.10 -77.44
N PHE A 86 17.54 28.27 -77.43
CA PHE A 86 18.36 27.94 -76.26
C PHE A 86 18.31 29.04 -75.20
N VAL A 87 18.28 30.32 -75.61
CA VAL A 87 18.23 31.47 -74.71
C VAL A 87 16.86 31.61 -74.03
N ILE A 88 15.78 31.22 -74.73
CA ILE A 88 14.40 31.30 -74.21
C ILE A 88 14.11 30.22 -73.14
N ARG A 89 14.96 29.19 -72.98
CA ARG A 89 14.72 28.06 -72.05
C ARG A 89 15.55 28.07 -70.77
N ARG A 90 16.42 29.07 -70.57
CA ARG A 90 17.18 29.25 -69.32
C ARG A 90 16.29 29.26 -68.06
N LYS A 91 15.11 29.89 -68.14
CA LYS A 91 14.15 29.97 -67.03
C LYS A 91 13.57 28.60 -66.64
N PHE A 92 13.32 27.74 -67.62
CA PHE A 92 12.84 26.38 -67.39
C PHE A 92 13.92 25.50 -66.75
N VAL A 93 15.14 25.51 -67.30
CA VAL A 93 16.28 24.74 -66.76
C VAL A 93 16.60 25.15 -65.31
N MET A 94 16.62 26.46 -65.02
CA MET A 94 16.84 26.96 -63.65
C MET A 94 15.70 26.58 -62.70
N SER A 95 14.46 26.51 -63.18
CA SER A 95 13.31 26.07 -62.36
C SER A 95 13.38 24.58 -62.03
N VAL A 96 13.85 23.74 -62.96
CA VAL A 96 14.09 22.30 -62.71
C VAL A 96 15.24 22.12 -61.71
N LEU A 97 16.37 22.80 -61.91
CA LEU A 97 17.54 22.66 -61.04
C LEU A 97 17.28 23.12 -59.59
N ASN A 98 16.51 24.20 -59.40
CA ASN A 98 16.15 24.69 -58.07
C ASN A 98 15.29 23.71 -57.25
N ILE A 99 14.62 22.76 -57.90
CA ILE A 99 13.83 21.70 -57.25
C ILE A 99 14.66 20.41 -57.15
N ALA A 100 15.34 20.04 -58.22
CA ALA A 100 16.10 18.79 -58.29
C ALA A 100 17.33 18.80 -57.36
N ALA A 101 18.08 19.90 -57.29
CA ALA A 101 19.32 19.94 -56.50
C ALA A 101 19.08 19.76 -54.98
N PRO A 102 18.09 20.41 -54.33
CA PRO A 102 17.78 20.16 -52.92
C PRO A 102 17.28 18.73 -52.67
N VAL A 103 16.47 18.17 -53.58
CA VAL A 103 15.96 16.81 -53.47
C VAL A 103 17.08 15.78 -53.58
N CYS A 104 17.97 15.92 -54.58
CA CYS A 104 19.16 15.09 -54.71
C CYS A 104 20.10 15.22 -53.50
N SER A 105 20.27 16.44 -52.97
CA SER A 105 21.07 16.68 -51.75
C SER A 105 20.46 15.99 -50.53
N LEU A 106 19.12 15.97 -50.41
CA LEU A 106 18.42 15.26 -49.36
C LEU A 106 18.58 13.74 -49.50
N PHE A 107 18.48 13.19 -50.72
CA PHE A 107 18.74 11.77 -50.96
C PHE A 107 20.19 11.39 -50.70
N LEU A 108 21.16 12.23 -51.06
CA LEU A 108 22.56 12.04 -50.72
C LEU A 108 22.75 12.04 -49.19
N LEU A 109 22.18 13.02 -48.48
CA LEU A 109 22.25 13.08 -47.03
C LEU A 109 21.64 11.83 -46.38
N LEU A 110 20.44 11.41 -46.82
CA LEU A 110 19.79 10.21 -46.32
C LEU A 110 20.60 8.95 -46.63
N GLY A 111 21.21 8.88 -47.82
CA GLY A 111 22.11 7.79 -48.21
C GLY A 111 23.38 7.76 -47.33
N THR A 112 24.00 8.90 -47.07
CA THR A 112 25.17 9.03 -46.20
C THR A 112 24.83 8.65 -44.76
N ILE A 113 23.71 9.14 -44.20
CA ILE A 113 23.25 8.76 -42.86
C ILE A 113 22.99 7.25 -42.80
N SER A 114 22.30 6.69 -43.79
CA SER A 114 22.03 5.26 -43.86
C SER A 114 23.30 4.42 -43.94
N TYR A 115 24.30 4.87 -44.70
CA TYR A 115 25.59 4.20 -44.84
C TYR A 115 26.37 4.19 -43.53
N TRP A 116 26.53 5.34 -42.87
CA TRP A 116 27.28 5.44 -41.62
C TRP A 116 26.55 4.80 -40.42
N ASN A 117 25.22 4.79 -40.41
CA ASN A 117 24.45 4.10 -39.36
C ASN A 117 24.50 2.57 -39.47
N GLN A 118 24.96 2.02 -40.61
CA GLN A 118 25.15 0.57 -40.78
C GLN A 118 26.56 0.10 -40.39
N GLN A 119 27.46 1.03 -40.02
CA GLN A 119 28.83 0.71 -39.62
C GLN A 119 28.94 0.61 -38.10
N ASP A 120 29.52 -0.49 -37.61
CA ASP A 120 29.90 -0.61 -36.22
C ASP A 120 31.30 0.02 -36.02
N TYR A 121 31.46 0.79 -34.95
CA TYR A 121 32.75 1.34 -34.56
C TYR A 121 33.24 0.68 -33.27
N GLY A 122 34.53 0.38 -33.24
CA GLY A 122 35.20 -0.15 -32.06
C GLY A 122 36.52 0.57 -31.77
N LEU A 123 36.96 0.47 -30.53
CA LEU A 123 38.30 0.85 -30.10
C LEU A 123 39.21 -0.37 -30.14
N VAL A 124 40.20 -0.35 -31.03
CA VAL A 124 41.26 -1.35 -31.05
C VAL A 124 42.29 -0.98 -29.98
N LEU A 125 42.48 -1.88 -29.02
CA LEU A 125 43.42 -1.76 -27.92
C LEU A 125 44.74 -2.42 -28.29
N SER A 126 45.84 -1.66 -28.24
CA SER A 126 47.18 -2.17 -28.49
C SER A 126 48.14 -1.85 -27.35
N TYR A 127 49.07 -2.77 -27.07
CA TYR A 127 50.15 -2.61 -26.09
C TYR A 127 51.44 -3.14 -26.70
N GLY A 128 52.54 -2.38 -26.58
CA GLY A 128 53.82 -2.75 -27.21
C GLY A 128 53.75 -2.96 -28.73
N GLY A 129 52.83 -2.26 -29.42
CA GLY A 129 52.60 -2.40 -30.86
C GLY A 129 51.80 -3.64 -31.29
N LYS A 130 51.36 -4.49 -30.35
CA LYS A 130 50.52 -5.66 -30.61
C LYS A 130 49.07 -5.38 -30.21
N GLN A 131 48.13 -5.75 -31.08
CA GLN A 131 46.71 -5.69 -30.78
C GLN A 131 46.36 -6.72 -29.68
N ILE A 132 45.78 -6.23 -28.59
CA ILE A 132 45.28 -7.04 -27.47
C ILE A 132 43.82 -7.42 -27.72
N ALA A 133 42.96 -6.44 -27.98
CA ALA A 133 41.52 -6.62 -28.04
C ALA A 133 40.84 -5.52 -28.84
N THR A 134 39.57 -5.73 -29.17
CA THR A 134 38.70 -4.69 -29.73
C THR A 134 37.48 -4.52 -28.83
N ILE A 135 37.28 -3.33 -28.29
CA ILE A 135 36.21 -3.02 -27.33
C ILE A 135 35.26 -1.98 -27.90
N LYS A 136 34.05 -1.93 -27.34
CA LYS A 136 33.01 -1.02 -27.80
C LYS A 136 33.34 0.44 -27.46
N ASP A 137 33.80 0.66 -26.24
CA ASP A 137 34.09 1.96 -25.68
C ASP A 137 35.09 1.81 -24.51
N GLU A 138 35.62 2.93 -24.04
CA GLU A 138 36.66 2.98 -23.00
C GLU A 138 36.19 2.46 -21.64
N SER A 139 34.88 2.50 -21.35
CA SER A 139 34.34 1.96 -20.08
C SER A 139 34.58 0.45 -19.94
N VAL A 140 34.68 -0.27 -21.07
CA VAL A 140 35.04 -1.70 -21.06
C VAL A 140 36.49 -1.89 -20.60
N PHE A 141 37.39 -0.99 -21.00
CA PHE A 141 38.78 -1.01 -20.56
C PHE A 141 38.89 -0.65 -19.08
N GLU A 142 38.23 0.42 -18.63
CA GLU A 142 38.21 0.83 -17.22
C GLU A 142 37.75 -0.31 -16.30
N LYS A 143 36.61 -0.95 -16.64
CA LYS A 143 36.10 -2.13 -15.92
C LYS A 143 37.08 -3.29 -15.95
N ALA A 144 37.70 -3.57 -17.10
CA ALA A 144 38.68 -4.64 -17.21
C ALA A 144 39.91 -4.36 -16.32
N THR A 145 40.39 -3.11 -16.27
CA THR A 145 41.50 -2.70 -15.40
C THR A 145 41.13 -2.80 -13.92
N GLU A 146 39.91 -2.42 -13.54
CA GLU A 146 39.39 -2.64 -12.19
C GLU A 146 39.38 -4.13 -11.83
N MET A 147 38.87 -4.98 -12.72
CA MET A 147 38.91 -6.43 -12.54
C MET A 147 40.35 -6.97 -12.44
N VAL A 148 41.29 -6.47 -13.25
CA VAL A 148 42.72 -6.84 -13.16
C VAL A 148 43.26 -6.49 -11.77
N ASN A 149 42.99 -5.27 -11.28
CA ASN A 149 43.43 -4.82 -9.96
C ASN A 149 42.83 -5.71 -8.86
N GLN A 150 41.52 -5.95 -8.91
CA GLN A 150 40.85 -6.83 -7.95
C GLN A 150 41.44 -8.25 -7.98
N ARG A 151 41.70 -8.84 -9.15
CA ARG A 151 42.24 -10.21 -9.28
C ARG A 151 43.72 -10.34 -8.93
N MET A 152 44.53 -9.35 -9.26
CA MET A 152 45.99 -9.38 -9.09
C MET A 152 46.44 -8.91 -7.70
N VAL A 153 45.72 -7.98 -7.07
CA VAL A 153 46.06 -7.42 -5.75
C VAL A 153 45.41 -8.19 -4.60
N TYR A 154 44.52 -9.14 -4.90
CA TYR A 154 43.86 -9.97 -3.89
C TYR A 154 44.88 -10.75 -3.04
N ASN A 155 45.04 -10.33 -1.78
CA ASN A 155 45.87 -10.96 -0.74
C ASN A 155 47.40 -11.00 -0.95
N THR A 156 47.97 -10.23 -1.87
CA THR A 156 49.44 -10.12 -1.99
C THR A 156 49.93 -8.68 -1.90
N VAL A 157 50.92 -8.45 -1.04
CA VAL A 157 51.66 -7.18 -0.85
C VAL A 157 52.43 -6.77 -2.11
N ALA A 158 52.50 -7.66 -3.11
CA ALA A 158 53.02 -7.35 -4.42
C ALA A 158 51.91 -6.67 -5.24
N SER A 159 51.82 -5.36 -5.12
CA SER A 159 51.35 -4.52 -6.21
C SER A 159 52.20 -4.86 -7.44
N ALA A 160 51.76 -5.82 -8.24
CA ALA A 160 52.24 -5.93 -9.61
C ALA A 160 51.87 -4.59 -10.25
N ASP A 161 52.84 -3.70 -10.36
CA ASP A 161 52.78 -2.42 -11.07
C ASP A 161 52.51 -2.70 -12.55
N LEU A 162 51.32 -3.23 -12.85
CA LEU A 162 50.85 -3.48 -14.20
C LEU A 162 50.32 -2.15 -14.73
N LYS A 163 51.23 -1.17 -14.90
CA LYS A 163 50.92 0.08 -15.60
C LYS A 163 50.83 -0.19 -17.08
N ILE A 164 49.73 -0.84 -17.49
CA ILE A 164 49.40 -0.97 -18.91
C ILE A 164 48.83 0.37 -19.36
N THR A 165 49.62 1.13 -20.11
CA THR A 165 49.15 2.31 -20.85
C THR A 165 48.87 1.90 -22.29
N PRO A 166 47.62 1.54 -22.65
CA PRO A 166 47.32 1.13 -24.00
C PRO A 166 47.21 2.33 -24.95
N THR A 167 47.29 2.04 -26.23
CA THR A 167 46.89 2.99 -27.29
C THR A 167 45.55 2.56 -27.88
N PHE A 168 44.59 3.49 -27.97
CA PHE A 168 43.27 3.27 -28.56
C PHE A 168 43.21 3.79 -30.00
N ILE A 169 42.68 2.97 -30.91
CA ILE A 169 42.45 3.38 -32.30
C ILE A 169 40.99 3.13 -32.66
N LEU A 170 40.25 4.19 -32.98
CA LEU A 170 38.88 4.09 -33.48
C LEU A 170 38.88 3.48 -34.89
N THR A 171 38.19 2.36 -35.06
CA THR A 171 38.18 1.59 -36.31
C THR A 171 36.75 1.21 -36.68
N ALA A 172 36.37 1.41 -37.95
CA ALA A 172 35.11 0.91 -38.52
C ALA A 172 35.23 -0.60 -38.77
N MET A 173 34.20 -1.37 -38.42
CA MET A 173 34.23 -2.83 -38.42
C MET A 173 33.03 -3.43 -39.15
N ASP A 174 33.28 -4.46 -39.97
CA ASP A 174 32.24 -5.21 -40.70
C ASP A 174 31.44 -6.17 -39.81
N SER A 175 31.92 -6.47 -38.59
CA SER A 175 31.18 -7.27 -37.60
C SER A 175 31.60 -6.93 -36.17
N GLY A 176 30.70 -6.31 -35.40
CA GLY A 176 30.89 -5.85 -34.02
C GLY A 176 31.05 -6.97 -32.98
N ARG A 177 32.09 -7.80 -33.08
CA ARG A 177 32.50 -8.71 -32.00
C ARG A 177 33.42 -7.97 -31.04
N PHE A 178 32.81 -7.24 -30.10
CA PHE A 178 33.53 -6.59 -29.01
C PHE A 178 33.87 -7.59 -27.91
N TYR A 179 35.07 -7.47 -27.34
CA TYR A 179 35.45 -8.22 -26.16
C TYR A 179 34.68 -7.71 -24.94
N ALA A 180 34.20 -8.62 -24.10
CA ALA A 180 33.68 -8.28 -22.78
C ALA A 180 34.83 -7.86 -21.84
N ALA A 181 34.51 -7.11 -20.79
CA ALA A 181 35.49 -6.66 -19.80
C ALA A 181 36.24 -7.83 -19.13
N SER A 182 35.56 -8.95 -18.86
CA SER A 182 36.17 -10.17 -18.30
C SER A 182 37.23 -10.78 -19.24
N THR A 183 36.92 -10.92 -20.52
CA THR A 183 37.86 -11.45 -21.51
C THR A 183 39.03 -10.51 -21.75
N LEU A 184 38.80 -9.19 -21.70
CA LEU A 184 39.87 -8.21 -21.76
C LEU A 184 40.76 -8.29 -20.51
N CYS A 185 40.18 -8.43 -19.31
CA CYS A 185 40.90 -8.64 -18.06
C CYS A 185 41.84 -9.85 -18.16
N ASP A 186 41.35 -11.00 -18.65
CA ASP A 186 42.19 -12.20 -18.82
C ASP A 186 43.38 -11.94 -19.77
N ARG A 187 43.16 -11.22 -20.87
CA ARG A 187 44.23 -10.86 -21.81
C ARG A 187 45.26 -9.90 -21.22
N LEU A 188 44.83 -8.97 -20.37
CA LEU A 188 45.72 -8.07 -19.64
C LEU A 188 46.53 -8.84 -18.58
N ILE A 189 45.90 -9.76 -17.84
CA ILE A 189 46.57 -10.66 -16.88
C ILE A 189 47.59 -11.55 -17.58
N GLN A 190 47.30 -12.05 -18.79
CA GLN A 190 48.26 -12.82 -19.60
C GLN A 190 49.51 -12.02 -20.00
N GLN A 191 49.48 -10.68 -19.95
CA GLN A 191 50.68 -9.86 -20.15
C GLN A 191 51.53 -9.75 -18.87
N SER A 192 51.05 -10.26 -17.73
CA SER A 192 51.79 -10.27 -16.47
C SER A 192 52.70 -11.50 -16.36
N ASN A 193 53.78 -11.39 -15.60
CA ASN A 193 54.76 -12.46 -15.38
C ASN A 193 54.38 -13.41 -14.21
N GLY A 194 53.13 -13.38 -13.74
CA GLY A 194 52.67 -14.18 -12.59
C GLY A 194 52.30 -15.62 -12.96
N ILE A 195 52.32 -16.52 -11.97
CA ILE A 195 51.71 -17.85 -12.11
C ILE A 195 50.20 -17.67 -12.00
N ILE A 196 49.51 -17.92 -13.12
CA ILE A 196 48.06 -17.76 -13.27
C ILE A 196 47.41 -19.10 -13.58
N GLU A 197 46.20 -19.30 -13.07
CA GLU A 197 45.40 -20.50 -13.26
C GLU A 197 43.95 -20.09 -13.62
N GLU A 198 43.26 -20.95 -14.37
CA GLU A 198 41.83 -20.77 -14.63
C GLU A 198 41.03 -21.05 -13.35
N GLY A 199 40.08 -20.16 -13.05
CA GLY A 199 39.20 -20.30 -11.90
C GLY A 199 37.87 -19.60 -12.11
N SER A 200 37.01 -19.72 -11.10
CA SER A 200 35.71 -19.05 -11.01
C SER A 200 35.75 -18.07 -9.84
N GLY A 201 35.74 -16.77 -10.16
CA GLY A 201 35.70 -15.71 -9.17
C GLY A 201 34.28 -15.40 -8.75
N LEU A 202 34.07 -15.22 -7.45
CA LEU A 202 32.81 -14.75 -6.86
C LEU A 202 32.90 -13.25 -6.61
N TYR A 203 31.98 -12.51 -7.22
CA TYR A 203 31.82 -11.08 -7.04
C TYR A 203 30.52 -10.83 -6.27
N VAL A 204 30.59 -9.99 -5.25
CA VAL A 204 29.45 -9.57 -4.44
C VAL A 204 29.40 -8.05 -4.50
N ASP A 205 28.29 -7.51 -5.00
CA ASP A 205 28.11 -6.08 -5.27
C ASP A 205 29.25 -5.46 -6.11
N GLY A 206 29.84 -6.26 -7.00
CA GLY A 206 30.93 -5.84 -7.90
C GLY A 206 32.35 -6.01 -7.34
N GLU A 207 32.50 -6.44 -6.07
CA GLU A 207 33.80 -6.69 -5.45
C GLU A 207 34.16 -8.17 -5.44
N LEU A 208 35.39 -8.51 -5.85
CA LEU A 208 35.91 -9.88 -5.80
C LEU A 208 36.06 -10.37 -4.35
N ILE A 209 35.24 -11.34 -3.96
CA ILE A 209 35.31 -12.00 -2.66
C ILE A 209 36.32 -13.15 -2.66
N GLY A 210 36.64 -13.71 -3.82
CA GLY A 210 37.71 -14.69 -4.02
C GLY A 210 37.40 -15.65 -5.16
N ALA A 211 38.31 -16.57 -5.44
CA ALA A 211 38.18 -17.50 -6.55
C ALA A 211 38.32 -18.95 -6.09
N VAL A 212 37.62 -19.85 -6.77
CA VAL A 212 37.78 -21.31 -6.62
C VAL A 212 38.19 -21.91 -7.96
N LYS A 213 38.77 -23.11 -7.93
CA LYS A 213 39.27 -23.79 -9.13
C LYS A 213 38.17 -24.15 -10.14
N SER A 214 36.97 -24.50 -9.65
CA SER A 214 35.89 -25.05 -10.47
C SER A 214 34.62 -24.21 -10.39
N SER A 215 34.10 -23.80 -11.55
CA SER A 215 32.81 -23.09 -11.64
C SER A 215 31.64 -23.95 -11.15
N ALA A 216 31.73 -25.27 -11.29
CA ALA A 216 30.74 -26.20 -10.75
C ALA A 216 30.74 -26.19 -9.21
N ASP A 217 31.93 -26.10 -8.60
CA ASP A 217 32.08 -26.08 -7.15
C ASP A 217 31.50 -24.78 -6.57
N MET A 218 31.79 -23.64 -7.20
CA MET A 218 31.21 -22.34 -6.83
C MET A 218 29.68 -22.38 -6.94
N THR A 219 29.15 -22.89 -8.05
CA THR A 219 27.71 -23.00 -8.29
C THR A 219 27.05 -23.91 -7.24
N TYR A 220 27.66 -25.06 -6.95
CA TYR A 220 27.16 -25.99 -5.95
C TYR A 220 27.14 -25.37 -4.55
N LEU A 221 28.21 -24.68 -4.17
CA LEU A 221 28.34 -23.97 -2.89
C LEU A 221 27.21 -22.94 -2.73
N LEU A 222 27.05 -22.03 -3.69
CA LEU A 222 26.02 -21.00 -3.65
C LEU A 222 24.62 -21.60 -3.59
N GLN A 223 24.36 -22.62 -4.41
CA GLN A 223 23.07 -23.32 -4.42
C GLN A 223 22.79 -24.05 -3.10
N ASN A 224 23.82 -24.61 -2.46
CA ASN A 224 23.70 -25.26 -1.17
C ASN A 224 23.33 -24.26 -0.07
N ILE A 225 23.97 -23.09 -0.03
CA ILE A 225 23.62 -22.00 0.90
C ILE A 225 22.14 -21.63 0.76
N LEU A 226 21.67 -21.41 -0.48
CA LEU A 226 20.27 -21.07 -0.76
C LEU A 226 19.31 -22.21 -0.40
N ASN A 227 19.69 -23.46 -0.66
CA ASN A 227 18.84 -24.63 -0.36
C ASN A 227 18.71 -24.88 1.14
N THR A 228 19.78 -24.71 1.92
CA THR A 228 19.73 -24.81 3.38
C THR A 228 18.74 -23.81 3.97
N ALA A 229 18.70 -22.58 3.43
CA ALA A 229 17.76 -21.55 3.89
C ALA A 229 16.28 -21.86 3.59
N LYS A 230 15.97 -22.78 2.66
CA LYS A 230 14.58 -23.22 2.44
C LYS A 230 14.01 -24.02 3.60
N ALA A 231 14.87 -24.66 4.43
CA ALA A 231 14.44 -25.51 5.54
C ALA A 231 13.33 -26.53 5.19
N GLY A 232 13.34 -27.05 3.96
CA GLY A 232 12.34 -28.01 3.45
C GLY A 232 11.08 -27.40 2.83
N ASP A 233 10.88 -26.08 2.89
CA ASP A 233 9.77 -25.39 2.22
C ASP A 233 10.04 -25.28 0.71
N GLN A 234 9.44 -26.17 -0.08
CA GLN A 234 9.57 -26.17 -1.54
C GLN A 234 8.88 -24.97 -2.20
N THR A 235 7.97 -24.30 -1.51
CA THR A 235 7.25 -23.12 -2.03
C THR A 235 8.00 -21.81 -1.78
N ALA A 236 9.03 -21.85 -0.92
CA ALA A 236 9.88 -20.72 -0.64
C ALA A 236 10.78 -20.37 -1.84
N LYS A 237 10.75 -19.09 -2.23
CA LYS A 237 11.72 -18.52 -3.16
C LYS A 237 12.92 -18.03 -2.36
N VAL A 238 14.11 -18.41 -2.79
CA VAL A 238 15.36 -18.03 -2.13
C VAL A 238 16.28 -17.34 -3.12
N SER A 239 16.99 -16.33 -2.65
CA SER A 239 18.04 -15.63 -3.39
C SER A 239 19.03 -15.03 -2.40
N PHE A 240 20.16 -14.54 -2.88
CA PHE A 240 20.98 -13.62 -2.11
C PHE A 240 20.33 -12.23 -2.07
N ALA A 241 20.62 -11.43 -1.05
CA ALA A 241 20.19 -10.05 -0.96
C ALA A 241 21.12 -9.13 -1.75
N GLU A 242 22.39 -9.47 -1.79
CA GLU A 242 23.46 -8.86 -2.59
C GLU A 242 23.39 -9.27 -4.06
N ASP A 243 24.04 -8.49 -4.93
CA ASP A 243 24.27 -8.88 -6.32
C ASP A 243 25.43 -9.87 -6.40
N VAL A 244 25.13 -11.14 -6.69
CA VAL A 244 26.11 -12.22 -6.71
C VAL A 244 26.38 -12.65 -8.15
N GLU A 245 27.61 -12.43 -8.62
CA GLU A 245 28.06 -12.80 -9.95
C GLU A 245 29.23 -13.77 -9.88
N THR A 246 29.21 -14.80 -10.72
CA THR A 246 30.34 -15.71 -10.91
C THR A 246 30.98 -15.46 -12.27
N ILE A 247 32.25 -15.05 -12.27
CA ILE A 247 32.99 -14.75 -13.49
C ILE A 247 34.17 -15.71 -13.60
N ASN A 248 34.13 -16.56 -14.62
CA ASN A 248 35.25 -17.43 -14.97
C ASN A 248 36.37 -16.61 -15.64
N GLY A 249 37.61 -16.96 -15.37
CA GLY A 249 38.76 -16.29 -15.97
C GLY A 249 40.07 -16.70 -15.32
N LEU A 250 41.10 -15.89 -15.55
CA LEU A 250 42.44 -16.11 -15.02
C LEU A 250 42.63 -15.39 -13.68
N PHE A 251 43.20 -16.11 -12.71
CA PHE A 251 43.50 -15.63 -11.37
C PHE A 251 44.92 -16.07 -10.97
N PRO A 252 45.65 -15.30 -10.14
CA PRO A 252 46.87 -15.79 -9.52
C PRO A 252 46.60 -17.10 -8.76
N THR A 253 47.45 -18.12 -8.92
CA THR A 253 47.24 -19.40 -8.22
C THR A 253 47.14 -19.24 -6.70
N ALA A 254 47.83 -18.25 -6.13
CA ALA A 254 47.78 -17.93 -4.69
C ALA A 254 46.44 -17.33 -4.20
N SER A 255 45.60 -16.79 -5.10
CA SER A 255 44.29 -16.24 -4.74
C SER A 255 43.15 -17.25 -4.87
N ILE A 256 43.41 -18.41 -5.48
CA ILE A 256 42.45 -19.51 -5.59
C ILE A 256 42.41 -20.28 -4.27
N VAL A 257 41.23 -20.39 -3.67
CA VAL A 257 40.98 -21.13 -2.43
C VAL A 257 40.17 -22.39 -2.68
N SER A 258 40.13 -23.31 -1.71
CA SER A 258 39.24 -24.46 -1.74
C SER A 258 37.77 -24.03 -1.62
N ALA A 259 36.86 -24.85 -2.13
CA ALA A 259 35.42 -24.61 -1.96
C ALA A 259 35.00 -24.57 -0.48
N GLU A 260 35.66 -25.35 0.37
CA GLU A 260 35.42 -25.35 1.83
C GLU A 260 35.79 -24.00 2.46
N ASN A 261 37.02 -23.50 2.20
CA ASN A 261 37.46 -22.21 2.72
C ASN A 261 36.59 -21.06 2.18
N MET A 262 36.15 -21.16 0.92
CA MET A 262 35.20 -20.20 0.36
C MET A 262 33.87 -20.24 1.12
N ASN A 263 33.35 -21.44 1.42
CA ASN A 263 32.10 -21.57 2.17
C ASN A 263 32.21 -21.00 3.57
N GLU A 264 33.31 -21.27 4.28
CA GLU A 264 33.61 -20.66 5.58
C GLU A 264 33.70 -19.14 5.49
N LYS A 265 34.32 -18.59 4.45
CA LYS A 265 34.38 -17.13 4.26
C LYS A 265 33.00 -16.51 4.04
N LEU A 266 32.12 -17.18 3.32
CA LEU A 266 30.79 -16.65 2.95
C LEU A 266 29.75 -16.81 4.05
N THR A 267 29.81 -17.92 4.78
CA THR A 267 28.84 -18.29 5.82
C THR A 267 29.35 -18.02 7.23
N GLY A 268 30.66 -17.83 7.38
CA GLY A 268 31.31 -17.43 8.63
C GLY A 268 30.77 -16.08 9.08
N SER A 269 30.49 -15.99 10.38
CA SER A 269 30.00 -14.75 10.98
C SER A 269 31.15 -14.03 11.65
N GLU A 270 31.45 -12.80 11.23
CA GLU A 270 32.47 -11.96 11.90
C GLU A 270 32.03 -11.55 13.32
N GLN A 271 30.71 -11.55 13.54
CA GLN A 271 30.08 -11.27 14.83
C GLN A 271 29.07 -12.37 15.15
N ALA A 272 29.17 -12.99 16.33
CA ALA A 272 28.25 -14.04 16.75
C ALA A 272 26.86 -13.48 17.10
N ALA A 273 25.81 -14.29 16.89
CA ALA A 273 24.50 -13.98 17.42
C ALA A 273 24.56 -13.82 18.94
N ALA A 274 23.95 -12.75 19.46
CA ALA A 274 23.85 -12.53 20.89
C ALA A 274 22.42 -12.78 21.36
N VAL A 275 22.31 -13.46 22.50
CA VAL A 275 21.04 -13.78 23.16
C VAL A 275 21.01 -13.10 24.53
N TYR A 276 19.91 -12.44 24.84
CA TYR A 276 19.62 -11.86 26.15
C TYR A 276 18.59 -12.72 26.88
N THR A 277 18.82 -13.01 28.16
CA THR A 277 17.83 -13.70 29.01
C THR A 277 17.07 -12.68 29.83
N VAL A 278 15.75 -12.63 29.65
CA VAL A 278 14.85 -11.69 30.34
C VAL A 278 14.93 -11.86 31.85
N LYS A 279 15.10 -10.75 32.57
CA LYS A 279 15.20 -10.69 34.03
C LYS A 279 13.98 -10.01 34.64
N ASP A 280 13.85 -10.12 35.96
CA ASP A 280 12.81 -9.41 36.69
C ASP A 280 12.97 -7.89 36.52
N GLY A 281 11.86 -7.19 36.30
CA GLY A 281 11.83 -5.75 36.00
C GLY A 281 12.13 -5.36 34.56
N ASP A 282 12.49 -6.31 33.67
CA ASP A 282 12.69 -6.00 32.26
C ASP A 282 11.38 -5.69 31.53
N THR A 283 11.44 -4.72 30.64
CA THR A 283 10.40 -4.48 29.63
C THR A 283 11.01 -4.73 28.25
N ALA A 284 10.19 -5.14 27.28
CA ALA A 284 10.67 -5.32 25.92
C ALA A 284 11.32 -4.04 25.37
N THR A 285 10.82 -2.88 25.79
CA THR A 285 11.37 -1.57 25.42
C THR A 285 12.71 -1.28 26.11
N SER A 286 12.91 -1.66 27.38
CA SER A 286 14.20 -1.46 28.06
C SER A 286 15.29 -2.35 27.46
N ILE A 287 14.96 -3.62 27.16
CA ILE A 287 15.87 -4.54 26.48
C ILE A 287 16.22 -4.01 25.09
N ALA A 288 15.23 -3.59 24.29
CA ALA A 288 15.47 -3.06 22.95
C ALA A 288 16.43 -1.86 23.00
N ARG A 289 16.20 -0.90 23.90
CA ARG A 289 17.09 0.26 24.07
C ARG A 289 18.51 -0.11 24.50
N GLN A 290 18.67 -1.10 25.38
CA GLN A 290 19.99 -1.56 25.82
C GLN A 290 20.87 -2.02 24.65
N TYR A 291 20.25 -2.62 23.63
CA TYR A 291 20.92 -3.12 22.44
C TYR A 291 20.81 -2.18 21.23
N ASN A 292 20.41 -0.91 21.44
CA ASN A 292 20.19 0.09 20.38
C ASN A 292 19.22 -0.37 19.29
N LEU A 293 18.20 -1.14 19.67
CA LEU A 293 17.11 -1.60 18.80
C LEU A 293 15.82 -0.83 19.12
N THR A 294 14.98 -0.66 18.12
CA THR A 294 13.57 -0.35 18.34
C THR A 294 12.83 -1.57 18.87
N LEU A 295 11.69 -1.36 19.56
CA LEU A 295 10.83 -2.47 19.98
C LEU A 295 10.40 -3.34 18.79
N SER A 296 10.14 -2.71 17.64
CA SER A 296 9.77 -3.44 16.42
C SER A 296 10.91 -4.32 15.92
N GLU A 297 12.15 -3.84 15.92
CA GLU A 297 13.32 -4.62 15.49
C GLU A 297 13.58 -5.79 16.44
N LEU A 298 13.58 -5.55 17.76
CA LEU A 298 13.71 -6.62 18.75
C LEU A 298 12.61 -7.67 18.57
N ASN A 299 11.37 -7.23 18.31
CA ASN A 299 10.26 -8.15 18.10
C ASN A 299 10.46 -8.99 16.83
N ARG A 300 10.95 -8.37 15.76
CA ARG A 300 11.23 -9.00 14.47
C ARG A 300 12.36 -10.03 14.54
N LEU A 301 13.41 -9.77 15.34
CA LEU A 301 14.47 -10.74 15.66
C LEU A 301 13.96 -11.99 16.39
N ASN A 302 12.78 -11.90 16.99
CA ASN A 302 12.20 -12.90 17.87
C ASN A 302 10.84 -13.38 17.36
N ASN A 303 10.69 -13.48 16.04
CA ASN A 303 9.50 -14.02 15.35
C ASN A 303 8.19 -13.29 15.69
N ASN A 304 8.27 -11.99 15.99
CA ASN A 304 7.14 -11.16 16.38
C ASN A 304 6.40 -11.65 17.65
N ARG A 305 7.13 -12.26 18.60
CA ARG A 305 6.59 -12.83 19.86
C ARG A 305 6.96 -12.03 21.12
N VAL A 306 7.53 -10.84 20.94
CA VAL A 306 8.01 -9.94 22.01
C VAL A 306 7.02 -8.79 22.18
N GLY A 307 6.59 -8.55 23.41
CA GLY A 307 5.55 -7.58 23.75
C GLY A 307 4.88 -8.01 25.05
N ASP A 308 3.55 -8.13 25.04
CA ASP A 308 2.76 -8.59 26.19
C ASP A 308 3.08 -10.04 26.61
N ASP A 309 3.70 -10.82 25.72
CA ASP A 309 4.12 -12.21 25.95
C ASP A 309 5.52 -12.36 26.59
N LEU A 310 6.19 -11.26 26.95
CA LEU A 310 7.52 -11.29 27.56
C LEU A 310 7.49 -11.95 28.95
N LYS A 311 8.34 -12.95 29.18
CA LYS A 311 8.42 -13.69 30.44
C LYS A 311 9.85 -13.71 30.99
N ILE A 312 9.99 -13.66 32.30
CA ILE A 312 11.27 -13.86 32.99
C ILE A 312 11.86 -15.22 32.56
N GLY A 313 13.15 -15.23 32.25
CA GLY A 313 13.87 -16.40 31.74
C GLY A 313 13.73 -16.65 30.23
N MET A 314 12.90 -15.87 29.51
CA MET A 314 12.81 -15.97 28.05
C MET A 314 14.12 -15.53 27.40
N GLN A 315 14.58 -16.29 26.41
CA GLN A 315 15.75 -15.94 25.61
C GLN A 315 15.34 -15.13 24.39
N LEU A 316 15.94 -13.96 24.22
CA LEU A 316 15.71 -13.05 23.10
C LEU A 316 16.97 -12.88 22.27
N ASN A 317 16.86 -13.06 20.96
CA ASN A 317 17.88 -12.64 20.00
C ASN A 317 17.97 -11.12 20.01
N VAL A 318 19.15 -10.59 20.29
CA VAL A 318 19.42 -9.14 20.38
C VAL A 318 20.47 -8.68 19.37
N GLN A 319 21.20 -9.61 18.76
CA GLN A 319 22.09 -9.35 17.63
C GLN A 319 22.04 -10.53 16.66
N THR A 320 22.18 -10.24 15.38
CA THR A 320 22.26 -11.26 14.33
C THR A 320 23.68 -11.46 13.84
N PRO A 321 24.02 -12.67 13.38
CA PRO A 321 25.32 -12.90 12.78
C PRO A 321 25.48 -12.03 11.52
N GLN A 322 26.63 -11.35 11.43
CA GLN A 322 27.03 -10.62 10.22
C GLN A 322 27.76 -11.60 9.30
N THR A 323 27.07 -12.04 8.25
CA THR A 323 27.62 -12.90 7.19
C THR A 323 27.88 -12.06 5.95
N LEU A 324 28.81 -12.49 5.10
CA LEU A 324 29.12 -11.78 3.86
C LEU A 324 27.95 -11.86 2.86
N LEU A 325 27.30 -13.02 2.79
CA LEU A 325 26.09 -13.21 1.99
C LEU A 325 24.87 -13.26 2.89
N HIS A 326 23.89 -12.42 2.60
CA HIS A 326 22.60 -12.48 3.26
C HIS A 326 21.61 -13.29 2.41
N VAL A 327 20.99 -14.30 3.01
CA VAL A 327 20.01 -15.12 2.30
C VAL A 327 18.62 -14.53 2.47
N LYS A 328 18.02 -14.16 1.34
CA LYS A 328 16.65 -13.68 1.24
C LYS A 328 15.71 -14.86 0.97
N VAL A 329 14.73 -15.06 1.86
CA VAL A 329 13.70 -16.11 1.75
C VAL A 329 12.33 -15.45 1.64
N ILE A 330 11.58 -15.75 0.59
CA ILE A 330 10.21 -15.29 0.39
C ILE A 330 9.30 -16.53 0.41
N LYS A 331 8.42 -16.62 1.40
CA LYS A 331 7.47 -17.74 1.54
C LYS A 331 6.06 -17.25 1.87
N LYS A 332 5.08 -18.13 1.65
CA LYS A 332 3.69 -17.85 1.99
C LYS A 332 3.39 -18.43 3.38
N GLU A 333 2.91 -17.57 4.27
CA GLU A 333 2.46 -17.99 5.59
C GLU A 333 0.97 -17.75 5.73
N THR A 334 0.29 -18.68 6.38
CA THR A 334 -1.14 -18.60 6.66
C THR A 334 -1.34 -18.54 8.16
N ARG A 335 -2.11 -17.55 8.63
CA ARG A 335 -2.49 -17.42 10.04
C ARG A 335 -3.97 -17.15 10.20
N THR A 336 -4.50 -17.60 11.32
CA THR A 336 -5.90 -17.38 11.70
C THR A 336 -5.98 -16.21 12.67
N THR A 337 -6.92 -15.29 12.44
CA THR A 337 -7.18 -14.16 13.33
C THR A 337 -8.68 -13.95 13.56
N SER A 338 -9.04 -13.23 14.63
CA SER A 338 -10.43 -12.91 14.94
C SER A 338 -11.02 -11.96 13.90
N LEU A 339 -12.31 -12.16 13.61
CA LEU A 339 -13.12 -11.24 12.82
C LEU A 339 -14.14 -10.59 13.76
N PRO A 340 -14.00 -9.30 14.10
CA PRO A 340 -14.89 -8.66 15.05
C PRO A 340 -16.33 -8.58 14.52
N TYR A 341 -17.31 -8.74 15.42
CA TYR A 341 -18.73 -8.59 15.10
C TYR A 341 -19.18 -7.13 15.27
N LYS A 342 -20.28 -6.75 14.63
CA LYS A 342 -20.91 -5.43 14.80
C LYS A 342 -22.06 -5.50 15.80
N THR A 343 -22.38 -4.35 16.40
CA THR A 343 -23.61 -4.22 17.20
C THR A 343 -24.68 -3.54 16.36
N VAL A 344 -25.77 -4.26 16.07
CA VAL A 344 -26.94 -3.75 15.35
C VAL A 344 -28.02 -3.40 16.37
N THR A 345 -28.45 -2.14 16.37
CA THR A 345 -29.50 -1.65 17.27
C THR A 345 -30.82 -1.52 16.50
N GLU A 346 -31.85 -2.21 16.96
CA GLU A 346 -33.21 -2.14 16.43
C GLU A 346 -34.08 -1.31 17.38
N LYS A 347 -34.94 -0.45 16.82
CA LYS A 347 -35.79 0.46 17.59
C LYS A 347 -37.18 -0.14 17.76
N ASP A 348 -37.72 -0.10 18.97
CA ASP A 348 -39.07 -0.55 19.29
C ASP A 348 -39.92 0.61 19.84
N ASP A 349 -40.84 1.10 19.01
CA ASP A 349 -41.70 2.24 19.34
C ASP A 349 -42.79 1.92 20.38
N SER A 350 -42.99 0.64 20.69
CA SER A 350 -43.89 0.23 21.78
C SER A 350 -43.23 0.33 23.16
N ARG A 351 -41.89 0.35 23.21
CA ARG A 351 -41.08 0.29 24.43
C ARG A 351 -40.50 1.65 24.79
N TYR A 352 -40.35 1.91 26.08
CA TYR A 352 -39.82 3.17 26.57
C TYR A 352 -38.33 3.35 26.28
N THR A 353 -37.85 4.60 26.21
CA THR A 353 -36.45 4.95 25.89
C THR A 353 -35.40 4.37 26.85
N ASP A 354 -35.80 3.92 28.03
CA ASP A 354 -34.96 3.26 29.04
C ASP A 354 -34.88 1.72 28.85
N TYR A 355 -35.67 1.16 27.92
CA TYR A 355 -35.67 -0.27 27.62
C TYR A 355 -34.51 -0.62 26.68
N SER A 356 -33.70 -1.60 27.08
CA SER A 356 -32.70 -2.26 26.23
C SER A 356 -32.72 -3.76 26.48
N LYS A 357 -32.74 -4.55 25.41
CA LYS A 357 -32.66 -6.02 25.49
C LYS A 357 -31.73 -6.56 24.41
N ILE A 358 -30.76 -7.39 24.80
CA ILE A 358 -29.95 -8.15 23.85
C ILE A 358 -30.82 -9.29 23.30
N VAL A 359 -31.03 -9.29 21.99
CA VAL A 359 -31.80 -10.31 21.26
C VAL A 359 -30.88 -11.42 20.73
N THR A 360 -29.68 -11.06 20.30
CA THR A 360 -28.66 -12.00 19.83
C THR A 360 -27.32 -11.60 20.42
N GLN A 361 -26.65 -12.53 21.09
CA GLN A 361 -25.30 -12.31 21.62
C GLN A 361 -24.30 -12.32 20.46
N GLY A 362 -23.45 -11.30 20.40
CA GLY A 362 -22.40 -11.24 19.39
C GLY A 362 -21.33 -12.29 19.61
N LYS A 363 -20.85 -12.89 18.51
CA LYS A 363 -19.75 -13.86 18.53
C LYS A 363 -18.75 -13.48 17.45
N GLU A 364 -17.47 -13.40 17.81
CA GLU A 364 -16.42 -13.14 16.83
C GLU A 364 -16.35 -14.28 15.81
N GLY A 365 -16.18 -13.89 14.56
CA GLY A 365 -15.86 -14.80 13.47
C GLY A 365 -14.37 -15.12 13.47
N VAL A 366 -13.99 -15.90 12.47
CA VAL A 366 -12.60 -16.30 12.25
C VAL A 366 -12.27 -16.06 10.79
N GLN A 367 -11.17 -15.36 10.54
CA GLN A 367 -10.63 -15.18 9.21
C GLN A 367 -9.22 -15.77 9.13
N GLU A 368 -8.94 -16.40 8.01
CA GLU A 368 -7.62 -16.87 7.62
C GLU A 368 -6.98 -15.81 6.72
N ILE A 369 -5.75 -15.42 7.03
CA ILE A 369 -4.98 -14.45 6.27
C ILE A 369 -3.76 -15.17 5.71
N THR A 370 -3.61 -15.14 4.39
CA THR A 370 -2.39 -15.60 3.72
C THR A 370 -1.54 -14.38 3.39
N GLU A 371 -0.29 -14.41 3.83
CA GLU A 371 0.69 -13.34 3.69
C GLU A 371 1.94 -13.86 2.96
N GLU A 372 2.51 -13.03 2.10
CA GLU A 372 3.87 -13.23 1.60
C GLU A 372 4.82 -12.56 2.57
N VAL A 373 5.76 -13.34 3.12
CA VAL A 373 6.70 -12.87 4.12
C VAL A 373 8.11 -13.01 3.58
N THR A 374 8.85 -11.92 3.62
CA THR A 374 10.27 -11.87 3.24
C THR A 374 11.12 -11.91 4.50
N TYR A 375 12.12 -12.77 4.50
CA TYR A 375 13.13 -12.89 5.54
C TYR A 375 14.51 -12.60 4.96
N ILE A 376 15.38 -11.95 5.72
CA ILE A 376 16.81 -11.82 5.42
C ILE A 376 17.56 -12.39 6.62
N ASN A 377 18.38 -13.42 6.40
CA ASN A 377 19.08 -14.16 7.46
C ASN A 377 18.14 -14.64 8.59
N GLY A 378 16.94 -15.08 8.22
CA GLY A 378 15.93 -15.58 9.17
C GLY A 378 15.12 -14.49 9.89
N ILE A 379 15.46 -13.21 9.71
CA ILE A 379 14.73 -12.08 10.30
C ILE A 379 13.66 -11.63 9.30
N GLU A 380 12.40 -11.53 9.73
CA GLU A 380 11.33 -10.97 8.89
C GLU A 380 11.70 -9.54 8.47
N THR A 381 11.58 -9.15 7.20
CA THR A 381 11.86 -7.78 6.75
C THR A 381 10.63 -7.08 6.19
N SER A 382 9.73 -7.86 5.58
CA SER A 382 8.47 -7.37 5.04
C SER A 382 7.39 -8.44 5.08
N ARG A 383 6.14 -8.00 5.23
CA ARG A 383 4.95 -8.84 5.22
C ARG A 383 3.86 -8.15 4.40
N THR A 384 3.34 -8.87 3.41
CA THR A 384 2.28 -8.36 2.52
C THR A 384 1.10 -9.31 2.53
N THR A 385 -0.10 -8.83 2.86
CA THR A 385 -1.32 -9.64 2.77
C THR A 385 -1.65 -9.95 1.32
N LEU A 386 -1.71 -11.23 0.96
CA LEU A 386 -2.11 -11.69 -0.36
C LEU A 386 -3.62 -11.92 -0.44
N SER A 387 -4.20 -12.55 0.57
CA SER A 387 -5.63 -12.85 0.62
C SER A 387 -6.14 -12.93 2.05
N LYS A 388 -7.45 -12.72 2.19
CA LYS A 388 -8.20 -12.96 3.42
C LYS A 388 -9.40 -13.83 3.07
N ARG A 389 -9.60 -14.89 3.84
CA ARG A 389 -10.72 -15.82 3.68
C ARG A 389 -11.46 -15.94 5.00
N ILE A 390 -12.76 -15.67 4.99
CA ILE A 390 -13.58 -15.88 6.17
C ILE A 390 -13.77 -17.40 6.34
N VAL A 391 -13.32 -17.92 7.48
CA VAL A 391 -13.48 -19.33 7.86
C VAL A 391 -14.81 -19.51 8.60
N THR A 392 -15.15 -18.56 9.45
CA THR A 392 -16.42 -18.52 10.17
C THR A 392 -16.91 -17.08 10.24
N GLU A 393 -18.13 -16.85 9.78
CA GLU A 393 -18.73 -15.52 9.83
C GLU A 393 -18.92 -15.06 11.28
N ALA A 394 -18.70 -13.77 11.51
CA ALA A 394 -19.01 -13.16 12.81
C ALA A 394 -20.53 -13.08 12.98
N VAL A 395 -21.02 -13.34 14.19
CA VAL A 395 -22.43 -13.17 14.53
C VAL A 395 -22.61 -11.80 15.15
N ASP A 396 -23.34 -10.90 14.47
CA ASP A 396 -23.61 -9.57 14.97
C ASP A 396 -24.44 -9.58 16.26
N LYS A 397 -24.06 -8.73 17.21
CA LYS A 397 -24.82 -8.50 18.43
C LYS A 397 -26.06 -7.68 18.10
N LYS A 398 -27.26 -8.22 18.33
CA LYS A 398 -28.51 -7.50 18.12
C LYS A 398 -29.08 -7.01 19.44
N VAL A 399 -29.33 -5.70 19.54
CA VAL A 399 -29.90 -5.05 20.72
C VAL A 399 -31.16 -4.31 20.31
N VAL A 400 -32.27 -4.53 21.02
CA VAL A 400 -33.50 -3.75 20.83
C VAL A 400 -33.57 -2.66 21.89
N THR A 401 -33.77 -1.42 21.46
CA THR A 401 -33.93 -0.25 22.34
C THR A 401 -35.28 0.41 22.11
N GLY A 402 -35.97 0.82 23.18
CA GLY A 402 -37.25 1.51 23.04
C GLY A 402 -37.11 2.97 22.60
N THR A 403 -38.14 3.52 21.96
CA THR A 403 -38.18 4.94 21.53
C THR A 403 -39.34 5.73 22.14
N LYS A 404 -40.31 5.05 22.77
CA LYS A 404 -41.49 5.69 23.37
C LYS A 404 -41.06 6.58 24.53
N LYS A 405 -41.38 7.85 24.48
CA LYS A 405 -41.20 8.75 25.64
C LYS A 405 -42.25 8.40 26.70
N ARG A 406 -41.86 8.39 27.97
CA ARG A 406 -42.83 8.23 29.06
C ARG A 406 -43.76 9.45 29.12
N PRO A 407 -45.05 9.29 29.46
CA PRO A 407 -45.93 10.43 29.64
C PRO A 407 -45.39 11.32 30.76
N GLN A 408 -45.20 12.61 30.49
CA GLN A 408 -44.88 13.60 31.51
C GLN A 408 -46.18 14.06 32.16
N TYR A 409 -46.47 13.59 33.37
CA TYR A 409 -47.61 14.05 34.16
C TYR A 409 -47.15 15.21 35.07
N GLY A 410 -47.44 16.45 34.65
CA GLY A 410 -47.18 17.68 35.42
C GLY A 410 -45.70 18.08 35.54
N GLY A 411 -45.45 19.38 35.72
CA GLY A 411 -44.09 19.88 36.00
C GLY A 411 -43.51 19.22 37.26
N ALA A 412 -42.19 19.08 37.34
CA ALA A 412 -41.56 18.50 38.52
C ALA A 412 -41.94 19.30 39.79
N GLY A 413 -42.59 18.64 40.75
CA GLY A 413 -43.07 19.26 41.98
C GLY A 413 -44.50 19.79 41.95
N GLU A 414 -45.24 19.65 40.85
CA GLU A 414 -46.66 20.01 40.77
C GLU A 414 -47.53 18.79 41.08
N SER A 415 -48.38 18.89 42.11
CA SER A 415 -49.39 17.86 42.39
C SER A 415 -50.55 17.97 41.42
N SER A 416 -50.95 16.84 40.85
CA SER A 416 -52.14 16.72 40.01
C SER A 416 -53.43 16.61 40.83
N GLY A 417 -53.35 16.61 42.17
CA GLY A 417 -54.50 16.45 43.07
C GLY A 417 -55.10 15.04 43.12
N SER A 418 -54.48 14.06 42.48
CA SER A 418 -54.96 12.67 42.41
C SER A 418 -53.77 11.73 42.50
N LEU A 419 -53.78 10.80 43.46
CA LEU A 419 -52.69 9.84 43.63
C LEU A 419 -52.87 8.65 42.66
N MET A 420 -51.81 8.28 41.95
CA MET A 420 -51.74 7.02 41.20
C MET A 420 -51.23 5.89 42.08
N TRP A 421 -51.50 4.66 41.62
CA TRP A 421 -50.94 3.46 42.22
C TRP A 421 -49.39 3.47 42.21
N PRO A 422 -48.72 3.27 43.36
CA PRO A 422 -47.27 3.51 43.51
C PRO A 422 -46.36 2.40 42.95
N VAL A 423 -46.93 1.24 42.61
CA VAL A 423 -46.18 0.10 42.03
C VAL A 423 -46.85 -0.33 40.73
N PRO A 424 -46.50 0.26 39.57
CA PRO A 424 -47.20 0.00 38.31
C PRO A 424 -47.23 -1.47 37.89
N SER A 425 -46.29 -2.29 38.38
CA SER A 425 -46.13 -3.70 38.02
C SER A 425 -46.82 -4.70 38.95
N ILE A 426 -47.39 -4.27 40.09
CA ILE A 426 -48.00 -5.15 41.10
C ILE A 426 -49.31 -4.53 41.57
N ARG A 427 -50.42 -5.28 41.49
CA ARG A 427 -51.75 -4.84 41.98
C ARG A 427 -52.22 -5.55 43.26
N ASN A 428 -51.49 -6.56 43.70
CA ASN A 428 -51.85 -7.38 44.85
C ASN A 428 -51.49 -6.68 46.17
N ILE A 429 -52.44 -6.66 47.10
CA ILE A 429 -52.26 -6.14 48.46
C ILE A 429 -52.14 -7.32 49.40
N THR A 430 -51.02 -7.41 50.10
CA THR A 430 -50.77 -8.46 51.09
C THR A 430 -51.25 -8.08 52.48
N SER A 431 -51.39 -6.78 52.78
CA SER A 431 -51.93 -6.28 54.04
C SER A 431 -52.62 -4.94 53.87
N TYR A 432 -53.77 -4.76 54.52
CA TYR A 432 -54.60 -3.57 54.42
C TYR A 432 -54.38 -2.61 55.60
N PHE A 433 -54.81 -1.35 55.45
CA PHE A 433 -54.87 -0.38 56.54
C PHE A 433 -55.94 -0.84 57.55
N ALA A 434 -55.51 -1.41 58.69
CA ALA A 434 -56.39 -1.99 59.69
C ALA A 434 -55.65 -2.22 61.01
N TYR A 435 -56.40 -2.40 62.10
CA TYR A 435 -55.84 -2.82 63.38
C TYR A 435 -55.47 -4.30 63.34
N ARG A 436 -54.20 -4.64 63.62
CA ARG A 436 -53.69 -6.02 63.63
C ARG A 436 -52.70 -6.24 64.77
N TRP A 437 -52.84 -7.37 65.47
CA TRP A 437 -51.92 -7.79 66.55
C TRP A 437 -51.64 -6.70 67.60
N GLY A 438 -52.69 -6.01 68.04
CA GLY A 438 -52.59 -4.96 69.06
C GLY A 438 -51.98 -3.64 68.57
N ARG A 439 -51.76 -3.46 67.25
CA ARG A 439 -51.21 -2.22 66.67
C ARG A 439 -51.95 -1.84 65.38
N MET A 440 -52.04 -0.53 65.11
CA MET A 440 -52.62 -0.04 63.86
C MET A 440 -51.63 -0.17 62.71
N HIS A 441 -52.03 -0.81 61.62
CA HIS A 441 -51.27 -0.80 60.36
C HIS A 441 -51.60 0.47 59.58
N THR A 442 -50.63 1.38 59.49
CA THR A 442 -50.85 2.76 59.04
C THR A 442 -50.77 2.97 57.53
N GLY A 443 -50.71 1.89 56.75
CA GLY A 443 -50.62 1.91 55.30
C GLY A 443 -51.18 0.64 54.67
N ILE A 444 -50.87 0.44 53.39
CA ILE A 444 -51.09 -0.83 52.68
C ILE A 444 -49.75 -1.44 52.29
N ASP A 445 -49.68 -2.77 52.35
CA ASP A 445 -48.52 -3.53 51.91
C ASP A 445 -48.80 -4.12 50.53
N ILE A 446 -47.95 -3.77 49.56
CA ILE A 446 -48.09 -4.17 48.15
C ILE A 446 -46.96 -5.14 47.82
N SER A 447 -47.32 -6.37 47.44
CA SER A 447 -46.35 -7.42 47.07
C SER A 447 -46.96 -8.46 46.14
N GLY A 448 -46.10 -9.20 45.44
CA GLY A 448 -46.40 -10.31 44.53
C GLY A 448 -45.15 -11.14 44.22
N GLY A 449 -45.24 -12.07 43.27
CA GLY A 449 -44.10 -12.89 42.85
C GLY A 449 -42.93 -12.06 42.31
N ASN A 450 -41.71 -12.31 42.79
CA ASN A 450 -40.49 -11.57 42.43
C ASN A 450 -40.63 -10.05 42.61
N SER A 451 -41.08 -9.60 43.78
CA SER A 451 -41.27 -8.17 44.08
C SER A 451 -39.98 -7.41 44.35
N TYR A 452 -38.94 -8.08 44.85
CA TYR A 452 -37.67 -7.42 45.18
C TYR A 452 -37.06 -6.74 43.94
N GLY A 453 -36.60 -5.50 44.11
CA GLY A 453 -36.00 -4.71 43.04
C GLY A 453 -36.98 -4.10 42.03
N ARG A 454 -38.29 -4.35 42.14
CA ARG A 454 -39.27 -3.72 41.25
C ARG A 454 -39.41 -2.23 41.53
N THR A 455 -39.67 -1.45 40.49
CA THR A 455 -39.73 0.01 40.56
C THR A 455 -40.95 0.52 41.33
N ILE A 456 -40.69 1.42 42.28
CA ILE A 456 -41.66 2.26 42.98
C ILE A 456 -41.64 3.65 42.32
N VAL A 457 -42.82 4.20 42.05
CA VAL A 457 -42.98 5.53 41.45
C VAL A 457 -43.69 6.49 42.40
N ALA A 458 -43.43 7.79 42.23
CA ALA A 458 -44.16 8.83 42.94
C ALA A 458 -45.65 8.76 42.58
N ALA A 459 -46.50 8.73 43.60
CA ALA A 459 -47.95 8.60 43.46
C ALA A 459 -48.57 9.89 42.91
N ASP A 460 -47.92 11.03 43.13
CA ASP A 460 -48.25 12.30 42.49
C ASP A 460 -46.98 13.18 42.46
N GLY A 461 -47.01 14.31 41.75
CA GLY A 461 -45.92 15.26 41.77
C GLY A 461 -45.82 15.97 43.13
N GLY A 462 -44.61 16.37 43.52
CA GLY A 462 -44.36 16.98 44.81
C GLY A 462 -42.87 17.12 45.14
N VAL A 463 -42.57 17.44 46.39
CA VAL A 463 -41.19 17.60 46.90
C VAL A 463 -40.88 16.48 47.88
N VAL A 464 -39.78 15.77 47.68
CA VAL A 464 -39.28 14.76 48.62
C VAL A 464 -38.96 15.46 49.95
N SER A 465 -39.77 15.21 50.97
CA SER A 465 -39.65 15.87 52.28
C SER A 465 -38.44 15.37 53.04
N TYR A 466 -38.18 14.06 52.98
CA TYR A 466 -37.00 13.43 53.55
C TYR A 466 -36.76 12.05 52.96
N VAL A 467 -35.52 11.60 53.10
CA VAL A 467 -35.06 10.22 52.90
C VAL A 467 -34.38 9.78 54.19
N ARG A 468 -34.77 8.63 54.76
CA ARG A 468 -34.26 8.14 56.05
C ARG A 468 -34.07 6.63 56.06
N PHE A 469 -33.31 6.16 57.04
CA PHE A 469 -33.20 4.75 57.39
C PHE A 469 -33.54 4.55 58.87
N ASN A 470 -34.34 3.54 59.19
CA ASN A 470 -34.50 3.03 60.55
C ASN A 470 -34.61 1.50 60.58
N SER A 471 -33.81 0.85 61.43
CA SER A 471 -33.75 -0.61 61.51
C SER A 471 -34.99 -1.26 62.13
N SER A 472 -35.70 -0.56 63.03
CA SER A 472 -36.86 -1.08 63.76
C SER A 472 -38.22 -0.57 63.24
N GLY A 473 -38.28 -0.17 61.96
CA GLY A 473 -39.50 0.37 61.35
C GLY A 473 -39.44 0.30 59.82
N TYR A 474 -39.71 1.42 59.15
CA TYR A 474 -39.79 1.51 57.68
C TYR A 474 -38.52 1.15 56.90
N GLY A 475 -37.37 0.88 57.53
CA GLY A 475 -36.13 0.62 56.80
C GLY A 475 -35.70 1.85 56.01
N TYR A 476 -35.16 1.64 54.81
CA TYR A 476 -34.95 2.75 53.88
C TYR A 476 -36.30 3.23 53.35
N HIS A 477 -36.63 4.49 53.62
CA HIS A 477 -37.90 5.07 53.26
C HIS A 477 -37.78 6.54 52.88
N LEU A 478 -38.80 7.03 52.18
CA LEU A 478 -38.92 8.44 51.83
C LEU A 478 -40.37 8.91 51.94
N GLN A 479 -40.55 10.21 52.15
CA GLN A 479 -41.85 10.87 52.11
C GLN A 479 -41.86 11.94 51.03
N ILE A 480 -42.96 12.06 50.28
CA ILE A 480 -43.20 13.13 49.32
C ILE A 480 -44.33 13.99 49.83
N ASN A 481 -44.12 15.30 49.89
CA ASN A 481 -45.16 16.28 50.13
C ASN A 481 -45.72 16.75 48.79
N HIS A 482 -47.01 16.53 48.59
CA HIS A 482 -47.73 16.89 47.36
C HIS A 482 -48.39 18.28 47.48
N GLY A 483 -48.34 18.93 48.65
CA GLY A 483 -49.08 20.16 48.92
C GLY A 483 -50.52 19.89 49.35
N ASN A 484 -51.28 20.95 49.66
CA ASN A 484 -52.69 20.88 50.10
C ASN A 484 -52.94 19.90 51.27
N GLY A 485 -51.94 19.75 52.14
CA GLY A 485 -52.01 18.85 53.29
C GLY A 485 -51.87 17.36 52.97
N ILE A 486 -51.53 16.97 51.74
CA ILE A 486 -51.34 15.57 51.33
C ILE A 486 -49.85 15.22 51.24
N SER A 487 -49.47 14.10 51.82
CA SER A 487 -48.14 13.49 51.68
C SER A 487 -48.24 11.98 51.54
N THR A 488 -47.25 11.35 50.91
CA THR A 488 -47.16 9.90 50.78
C THR A 488 -45.83 9.38 51.30
N LEU A 489 -45.84 8.20 51.93
CA LEU A 489 -44.63 7.54 52.44
C LEU A 489 -44.42 6.20 51.74
N TYR A 490 -43.16 5.91 51.43
CA TYR A 490 -42.71 4.69 50.75
C TYR A 490 -41.66 3.97 51.61
N GLY A 491 -42.04 2.86 52.23
CA GLY A 491 -41.21 2.08 53.15
C GLY A 491 -40.62 0.81 52.56
N HIS A 492 -39.69 0.22 53.33
CA HIS A 492 -39.00 -1.05 53.10
C HIS A 492 -38.24 -1.15 51.77
N THR A 493 -37.74 -0.02 51.27
CA THR A 493 -37.06 0.02 49.95
C THR A 493 -35.68 -0.65 49.99
N SER A 494 -35.23 -1.19 48.85
CA SER A 494 -33.87 -1.73 48.69
C SER A 494 -32.89 -0.67 48.19
N LYS A 495 -33.39 0.30 47.41
CA LYS A 495 -32.62 1.41 46.86
C LYS A 495 -33.54 2.62 46.66
N ILE A 496 -33.11 3.78 47.13
CA ILE A 496 -33.78 5.06 46.88
C ILE A 496 -33.07 5.75 45.71
N LEU A 497 -33.85 6.29 44.76
CA LEU A 497 -33.38 6.88 43.50
C LEU A 497 -33.45 8.42 43.49
N VAL A 498 -33.91 9.02 44.58
CA VAL A 498 -34.12 10.46 44.74
C VAL A 498 -33.52 10.97 46.04
N THR A 499 -33.29 12.28 46.14
CA THR A 499 -32.73 12.94 47.33
C THR A 499 -33.75 13.82 48.05
N SER A 500 -33.51 14.12 49.33
CA SER A 500 -34.32 15.08 50.09
C SER A 500 -34.31 16.45 49.41
N GLY A 501 -35.46 17.10 49.33
CA GLY A 501 -35.65 18.38 48.62
C GLY A 501 -35.87 18.25 47.11
N GLN A 502 -35.70 17.05 46.52
CA GLN A 502 -35.91 16.85 45.08
C GLN A 502 -37.38 17.01 44.71
N ARG A 503 -37.65 17.83 43.68
CA ARG A 503 -38.95 17.89 43.01
C ARG A 503 -39.12 16.67 42.10
N VAL A 504 -40.25 15.98 42.23
CA VAL A 504 -40.58 14.80 41.43
C VAL A 504 -41.92 14.97 40.74
N SER A 505 -42.07 14.37 39.56
CA SER A 505 -43.34 14.31 38.83
C SER A 505 -44.10 13.03 39.17
N LYS A 506 -45.42 13.06 38.99
CA LYS A 506 -46.27 11.86 39.12
C LYS A 506 -45.78 10.75 38.19
N GLY A 507 -45.59 9.55 38.73
CA GLY A 507 -45.09 8.38 37.99
C GLY A 507 -43.57 8.33 37.79
N GLN A 508 -42.81 9.32 38.29
CA GLN A 508 -41.35 9.27 38.27
C GLN A 508 -40.83 8.12 39.16
N PRO A 509 -39.87 7.30 38.69
CA PRO A 509 -39.18 6.33 39.54
C PRO A 509 -38.49 7.00 40.74
N ILE A 510 -38.80 6.53 41.95
CA ILE A 510 -38.28 7.12 43.20
C ILE A 510 -37.53 6.11 44.07
N ALA A 511 -37.84 4.82 43.96
CA ALA A 511 -37.19 3.77 44.74
C ALA A 511 -37.40 2.39 44.09
N LEU A 512 -36.74 1.38 44.63
CA LEU A 512 -36.95 -0.03 44.31
C LEU A 512 -37.47 -0.77 45.55
N ILE A 513 -38.44 -1.68 45.37
CA ILE A 513 -38.96 -2.54 46.45
C ILE A 513 -37.81 -3.33 47.08
N GLY A 514 -37.84 -3.46 48.41
CA GLY A 514 -36.88 -4.23 49.18
C GLY A 514 -37.56 -4.98 50.31
N SER A 515 -36.78 -5.29 51.34
CA SER A 515 -37.23 -5.90 52.59
C SER A 515 -36.38 -5.37 53.75
N THR A 516 -36.16 -4.06 53.79
CA THR A 516 -35.32 -3.40 54.80
C THR A 516 -36.14 -2.94 56.00
N GLY A 517 -35.53 -2.86 57.18
CA GLY A 517 -36.25 -2.54 58.41
C GLY A 517 -37.06 -3.72 58.94
N ASP A 518 -38.18 -3.44 59.60
CA ASP A 518 -39.09 -4.45 60.14
C ASP A 518 -40.01 -5.00 59.03
N SER A 519 -39.51 -5.99 58.28
CA SER A 519 -40.18 -6.55 57.11
C SER A 519 -40.05 -8.07 57.08
N THR A 520 -41.16 -8.79 56.91
CA THR A 520 -41.20 -10.26 56.85
C THR A 520 -40.88 -10.82 55.45
N GLY A 521 -40.79 -9.97 54.44
CA GLY A 521 -40.48 -10.35 53.06
C GLY A 521 -40.60 -9.16 52.10
N ALA A 522 -40.18 -9.33 50.85
CA ALA A 522 -40.12 -8.19 49.92
C ALA A 522 -41.49 -7.57 49.61
N HIS A 523 -41.71 -6.32 50.00
CA HIS A 523 -42.96 -5.57 49.77
C HIS A 523 -42.73 -4.05 49.81
N LEU A 524 -43.67 -3.27 49.28
CA LEU A 524 -43.76 -1.84 49.56
C LEU A 524 -44.78 -1.61 50.67
N HIS A 525 -44.38 -0.93 51.74
CA HIS A 525 -45.32 -0.29 52.66
C HIS A 525 -45.63 1.13 52.17
N PHE A 526 -46.90 1.41 51.89
CA PHE A 526 -47.35 2.69 51.32
C PHE A 526 -48.38 3.37 52.22
N GLU A 527 -48.12 4.62 52.60
CA GLU A 527 -49.03 5.43 53.41
C GLU A 527 -49.50 6.68 52.67
N VAL A 528 -50.72 7.13 53.00
CA VAL A 528 -51.24 8.46 52.65
C VAL A 528 -51.46 9.21 53.95
N ILE A 529 -50.92 10.42 54.03
CA ILE A 529 -50.99 11.30 55.18
C ILE A 529 -51.76 12.55 54.76
N LYS A 530 -52.91 12.81 55.40
CA LYS A 530 -53.75 13.99 55.17
C LYS A 530 -53.79 14.84 56.43
N ASN A 531 -53.34 16.09 56.32
CA ASN A 531 -53.26 17.06 57.43
C ASN A 531 -52.58 16.47 58.68
N GLY A 532 -51.48 15.71 58.47
CA GLY A 532 -50.72 15.06 59.54
C GLY A 532 -51.28 13.74 60.05
N GLN A 533 -52.47 13.31 59.61
CA GLN A 533 -53.06 12.04 60.00
C GLN A 533 -52.90 10.97 58.91
N LYS A 534 -52.48 9.77 59.32
CA LYS A 534 -52.40 8.59 58.43
C LYS A 534 -53.81 8.09 58.16
N VAL A 535 -54.16 7.99 56.87
CA VAL A 535 -55.50 7.60 56.40
C VAL A 535 -55.39 6.38 55.49
N ASN A 536 -56.50 5.65 55.32
CA ASN A 536 -56.54 4.50 54.43
C ASN A 536 -56.16 4.90 52.98
N PRO A 537 -55.01 4.43 52.45
CA PRO A 537 -54.53 4.81 51.13
C PRO A 537 -55.52 4.50 50.00
N LEU A 538 -56.35 3.46 50.14
CA LEU A 538 -57.29 3.01 49.12
C LEU A 538 -58.40 4.01 48.81
N LEU A 539 -58.61 5.02 49.66
CA LEU A 539 -59.53 6.12 49.39
C LEU A 539 -58.94 7.19 48.46
N TYR A 540 -57.62 7.14 48.19
CA TYR A 540 -56.89 8.19 47.49
C TYR A 540 -56.15 7.71 46.24
N VAL A 541 -55.79 6.43 46.17
CA VAL A 541 -55.13 5.86 44.99
C VAL A 541 -56.13 5.18 44.05
N SER A 542 -56.10 5.55 42.77
CA SER A 542 -56.78 4.79 41.72
C SER A 542 -55.94 3.56 41.36
N ARG A 543 -56.53 2.36 41.40
CA ARG A 543 -55.84 1.11 41.08
C ARG A 543 -55.52 0.99 39.60
#